data_AF-A0A0A1AE46-F1
#
_entry.id   AF-A0A0A1AE46-F1
#
_cell.length_a   1.000
_cell.length_b   1.000
_cell.length_c   1.000
_cell.angle_alpha   90.00
_cell.angle_beta   90.00
_cell.angle_gamma   90.00
#
_symmetry.space_group_name_H-M   'P 1'
#
loop_
_entity.id
_entity.type
_entity.pdbx_description
1 polymer ?
#
loop_
_entity_poly.entity_id
_entity_poly.type
_entity_poly.pdbx_seq_one_letter_code
_entity_poly.pdbx_strand_id
1 'polypeptide(L)'
;MSRKTQRYSKKFKAEAVRTVLENQLSISEGASRLSLPEGTLGQWVTAARKGLGTPGSRTVAELESEILQLRKALNEARLERDILKKATVASIGQRNSYVKTWGCGGFLNETNIYSRGKSLCF
;
A
#
# COMPACT_ATOMS: atom_id res chain seq x y z
N MET A 1 33.16 -32.40 26.29
CA MET A 1 32.92 -32.62 24.84
C MET A 1 32.79 -31.27 24.15
N SER A 2 33.82 -30.81 23.43
CA SER A 2 33.79 -29.53 22.69
C SER A 2 32.95 -29.69 21.42
N ARG A 3 31.79 -29.02 21.33
CA ARG A 3 30.95 -29.03 20.13
C ARG A 3 31.62 -28.17 19.06
N LYS A 4 32.15 -28.80 18.00
CA LYS A 4 32.62 -28.10 16.80
C LYS A 4 31.44 -27.35 16.19
N THR A 5 31.52 -26.02 16.15
CA THR A 5 30.49 -25.18 15.53
C THR A 5 30.68 -25.20 14.02
N GLN A 6 29.80 -25.92 13.32
CA GLN A 6 29.73 -25.88 11.86
C GLN A 6 29.32 -24.47 11.40
N ARG A 7 30.16 -23.84 10.57
CA ARG A 7 29.90 -22.50 10.03
C ARG A 7 29.26 -22.61 8.65
N TYR A 8 27.94 -22.44 8.61
CA TYR A 8 27.18 -22.38 7.35
C TYR A 8 27.14 -20.95 6.79
N SER A 9 27.22 -20.83 5.46
CA SER A 9 27.13 -19.54 4.77
C SER A 9 25.73 -18.93 4.90
N LYS A 10 25.64 -17.60 4.90
CA LYS A 10 24.35 -16.89 5.03
C LYS A 10 23.37 -17.24 3.91
N LYS A 11 23.88 -17.37 2.68
CA LYS A 11 23.09 -17.73 1.49
C LYS A 11 22.48 -19.13 1.65
N PHE A 12 23.27 -20.09 2.09
CA PHE A 12 22.83 -21.47 2.31
C PHE A 12 21.76 -21.57 3.40
N LYS A 13 21.91 -20.83 4.52
CA LYS A 13 20.89 -20.78 5.57
C LYS A 13 19.54 -20.26 5.05
N ALA A 14 19.57 -19.21 4.24
CA ALA A 14 18.35 -18.62 3.66
C ALA A 14 17.69 -19.60 2.67
N GLU A 15 18.48 -20.26 1.81
CA GLU A 15 17.99 -21.26 0.87
C GLU A 15 17.38 -22.48 1.58
N ALA A 16 18.04 -22.98 2.63
CA ALA A 16 17.53 -24.09 3.44
C ALA A 16 16.16 -23.79 4.07
N VAL A 17 16.00 -22.60 4.64
CA VAL A 17 14.72 -22.17 5.21
C VAL A 17 13.65 -21.98 4.13
N ARG A 18 14.03 -21.40 2.98
CA ARG A 18 13.13 -21.18 1.85
C ARG A 18 12.56 -22.48 1.32
N THR A 19 13.40 -23.49 1.11
CA THR A 19 12.99 -24.83 0.64
C THR A 19 11.98 -25.48 1.59
N VAL A 20 12.14 -25.33 2.90
CA VAL A 20 11.20 -25.87 3.91
C VAL A 20 9.86 -25.13 3.87
N LEU A 21 9.89 -23.80 3.77
CA LEU A 21 8.67 -22.98 3.76
C LEU A 21 7.89 -23.09 2.45
N GLU A 22 8.55 -23.06 1.30
CA GLU A 22 7.92 -23.13 -0.02
C GLU A 22 7.30 -24.50 -0.28
N ASN A 23 8.05 -25.58 0.02
CA ASN A 23 7.57 -26.95 -0.23
C ASN A 23 6.73 -27.54 0.92
N GLN A 24 6.44 -26.75 1.97
CA GLN A 24 5.71 -27.20 3.18
C GLN A 24 6.24 -28.50 3.79
N LEU A 25 7.54 -28.73 3.68
CA LEU A 25 8.19 -29.93 4.20
C LEU A 25 8.29 -29.86 5.72
N SER A 26 8.24 -31.02 6.36
CA SER A 26 8.58 -31.13 7.78
C SER A 26 10.06 -30.80 8.00
N ILE A 27 10.42 -30.32 9.19
CA ILE A 27 11.80 -29.96 9.53
C ILE A 27 12.74 -31.16 9.38
N SER A 28 12.28 -32.36 9.75
CA SER A 28 13.04 -33.61 9.61
C SER A 28 13.30 -33.99 8.16
N GLU A 29 12.29 -33.84 7.31
CA GLU A 29 12.41 -34.14 5.89
C GLU A 29 13.31 -33.11 5.17
N GLY A 30 13.15 -31.82 5.47
CA GLY A 30 14.02 -30.77 4.95
C GLY A 30 15.47 -30.95 5.40
N ALA A 31 15.68 -31.35 6.66
CA ALA A 31 17.00 -31.62 7.21
C ALA A 31 17.66 -32.84 6.55
N SER A 32 16.89 -33.90 6.30
CA SER A 32 17.36 -35.09 5.60
C SER A 32 17.79 -34.78 4.16
N ARG A 33 16.97 -34.02 3.42
CA ARG A 33 17.28 -33.63 2.03
C ARG A 33 18.53 -32.74 1.93
N LEU A 34 18.74 -31.87 2.91
CA LEU A 34 19.86 -30.93 2.94
C LEU A 34 21.08 -31.47 3.70
N SER A 35 21.01 -32.71 4.20
CA SER A 35 22.04 -33.32 5.06
C SER A 35 22.44 -32.43 6.24
N LEU A 36 21.44 -31.84 6.90
CA LEU A 36 21.61 -30.95 8.05
C LEU A 36 21.10 -31.59 9.34
N PRO A 37 21.67 -31.24 10.51
CA PRO A 37 21.06 -31.61 11.78
C PRO A 37 19.69 -30.95 11.92
N GLU A 38 18.66 -31.73 12.23
CA GLU A 38 17.27 -31.26 12.37
C GLU A 38 17.14 -30.07 13.33
N GLY A 39 17.83 -30.13 14.48
CA GLY A 39 17.83 -29.05 15.47
C GLY A 39 18.43 -27.75 14.94
N THR A 40 19.38 -27.81 14.01
CA THR A 40 19.98 -26.61 13.39
C THR A 40 19.00 -25.98 12.40
N LEU A 41 18.38 -26.80 11.55
CA LEU A 41 17.37 -26.32 10.60
C LEU A 41 16.14 -25.77 11.33
N GLY A 42 15.68 -26.44 12.39
CA GLY A 42 14.57 -25.99 13.21
C GLY A 42 14.83 -24.64 13.89
N GLN A 43 16.06 -24.41 14.38
CA GLN A 43 16.46 -23.10 14.90
C GLN A 43 16.41 -22.00 13.82
N TRP A 44 16.87 -22.28 12.60
CA TRP A 44 16.82 -21.30 11.50
C TRP A 44 15.40 -21.00 11.03
N VAL A 45 14.55 -22.03 10.90
CA VAL A 45 13.13 -21.86 10.55
C VAL A 45 12.40 -21.07 11.63
N THR A 46 12.67 -21.35 12.91
CA THR A 46 12.10 -20.58 14.03
C THR A 46 12.58 -19.14 14.03
N ALA A 47 13.87 -18.91 13.79
CA ALA A 47 14.43 -17.56 13.67
C ALA A 47 13.81 -16.79 12.49
N ALA A 48 13.60 -17.45 11.35
CA ALA A 48 12.97 -16.85 10.18
C ALA A 48 11.49 -16.52 10.42
N ARG A 49 10.73 -17.42 11.07
CA ARG A 49 9.33 -17.16 11.48
C ARG A 49 9.22 -16.00 12.46
N LYS A 50 10.23 -15.81 13.31
CA LYS A 50 10.32 -14.67 14.24
C LYS A 50 10.89 -13.40 13.60
N GLY A 51 11.22 -13.39 12.31
CA GLY A 51 11.83 -12.25 11.62
C GLY A 51 13.28 -11.95 12.02
N LEU A 52 13.94 -12.84 12.77
CA LEU A 52 15.28 -12.66 13.33
C LEU A 52 16.40 -13.25 12.45
N GLY A 53 16.07 -13.96 11.37
CA GLY A 53 17.02 -14.82 10.66
C GLY A 53 17.54 -14.35 9.29
N THR A 54 16.95 -13.33 8.69
CA THR A 54 17.27 -12.88 7.32
C THR A 54 17.90 -11.50 7.34
N PRO A 55 19.18 -11.34 6.96
CA PRO A 55 19.76 -10.01 6.80
C PRO A 55 19.12 -9.36 5.57
N GLY A 56 18.12 -8.51 5.80
CA GLY A 56 17.41 -7.76 4.75
C GLY A 56 15.89 -8.00 4.68
N SER A 57 15.31 -8.89 5.49
CA SER A 57 13.84 -8.95 5.58
C SER A 57 13.38 -7.89 6.56
N ARG A 58 12.68 -6.87 6.07
CA ARG A 58 11.87 -6.00 6.91
C ARG A 58 11.01 -6.90 7.80
N THR A 59 10.93 -6.54 9.07
CA THR A 59 10.06 -7.28 9.99
C THR A 59 8.62 -7.14 9.52
N VAL A 60 7.78 -8.13 9.81
CA VAL A 60 6.35 -8.08 9.46
C VAL A 60 5.71 -6.79 10.02
N ALA A 61 6.12 -6.37 11.22
CA ALA A 61 5.68 -5.12 11.84
C ALA A 61 6.09 -3.85 11.06
N GLU A 62 7.32 -3.79 10.54
CA GLU A 62 7.74 -2.68 9.67
C GLU A 62 6.90 -2.63 8.39
N LEU A 63 6.66 -3.79 7.75
CA LEU A 63 5.85 -3.88 6.54
C LEU A 63 4.39 -3.46 6.81
N GLU A 64 3.81 -3.86 7.94
CA GLU A 64 2.47 -3.44 8.36
C GLU A 64 2.40 -1.93 8.61
N SER A 65 3.43 -1.36 9.24
CA SER A 65 3.52 0.09 9.47
C SER A 65 3.61 0.87 8.15
N GLU A 66 4.36 0.35 7.18
CA GLU A 66 4.51 0.94 5.85
C GLU A 66 3.21 0.83 5.05
N ILE A 67 2.52 -0.31 5.11
CA ILE A 67 1.18 -0.48 4.51
C ILE A 67 0.20 0.55 5.06
N LEU A 68 0.22 0.79 6.37
CA LEU A 68 -0.67 1.74 7.02
C LEU A 68 -0.35 3.17 6.59
N GLN A 69 0.92 3.55 6.54
CA GLN A 69 1.35 4.86 6.06
C GLN A 69 1.01 5.07 4.57
N LEU A 70 1.27 4.08 3.72
CA LEU A 70 0.94 4.15 2.29
C LEU A 70 -0.56 4.27 2.05
N ARG A 71 -1.39 3.54 2.82
CA ARG A 71 -2.85 3.67 2.75
C ARG A 71 -3.32 5.07 3.16
N LYS A 72 -2.70 5.65 4.18
CA LYS A 72 -3.00 7.03 4.61
C LYS A 72 -2.65 8.03 3.49
N ALA A 73 -1.45 7.96 2.93
CA ALA A 73 -1.01 8.84 1.85
C ALA A 73 -1.89 8.71 0.60
N LEU A 74 -2.30 7.49 0.24
CA LEU A 74 -3.22 7.25 -0.89
C LEU A 74 -4.60 7.89 -0.66
N ASN A 75 -5.11 7.84 0.57
CA ASN A 75 -6.40 8.45 0.91
C ASN A 75 -6.31 9.98 0.87
N GLU A 76 -5.23 10.58 1.39
CA GLU A 76 -4.99 12.03 1.32
C GLU A 76 -4.92 12.50 -0.15
N ALA A 77 -4.10 11.84 -0.98
CA ALA A 77 -3.98 12.18 -2.40
C ALA A 77 -5.30 12.01 -3.19
N ARG A 78 -6.15 11.05 -2.80
CA ARG A 78 -7.50 10.89 -3.38
C ARG A 78 -8.41 12.05 -3.00
N LEU A 79 -8.40 12.45 -1.74
CA LEU A 79 -9.20 13.58 -1.26
C LEU A 79 -8.82 14.89 -1.93
N GLU A 80 -7.52 15.18 -2.07
CA GLU A 80 -7.03 16.37 -2.76
C GLU A 80 -7.53 16.43 -4.21
N ARG A 81 -7.41 15.31 -4.94
CA ARG A 81 -7.92 15.21 -6.31
C ARG A 81 -9.42 15.42 -6.37
N ASP A 82 -10.17 14.85 -5.44
CA ASP A 82 -11.63 14.97 -5.43
C ASP A 82 -12.09 16.40 -5.13
N ILE A 83 -11.39 17.12 -4.25
CA ILE A 83 -11.61 18.55 -4.00
C ILE A 83 -11.35 19.35 -5.27
N LEU A 84 -10.20 19.15 -5.92
CA LEU A 84 -9.85 19.84 -7.17
C LEU A 84 -10.84 19.53 -8.30
N LYS A 85 -11.29 18.29 -8.41
CA LYS A 85 -12.29 17.87 -9.40
C LYS A 85 -13.63 18.53 -9.14
N LYS A 86 -14.10 18.55 -7.88
CA LYS A 86 -15.34 19.24 -7.49
C LYS A 86 -15.26 20.74 -7.78
N ALA A 87 -14.15 21.39 -7.45
CA ALA A 87 -13.93 22.81 -7.73
C ALA A 87 -13.93 23.12 -9.23
N THR A 88 -13.29 22.27 -10.03
CA THR A 88 -13.26 22.40 -11.50
C THR A 88 -14.67 22.25 -12.10
N VAL A 89 -15.42 21.24 -11.68
CA VAL A 89 -16.82 21.03 -12.11
C VAL A 89 -17.69 22.23 -11.73
N ALA A 90 -17.55 22.77 -10.52
CA ALA A 90 -18.28 23.95 -10.08
C ALA A 90 -17.93 25.19 -10.92
N SER A 91 -16.64 25.43 -11.20
CA SER A 91 -16.19 26.56 -12.03
C SER A 91 -16.69 26.46 -13.48
N ILE A 92 -16.67 25.27 -14.07
CA ILE A 92 -17.22 25.03 -15.41
C ILE A 92 -18.74 25.23 -15.41
N GLY A 93 -19.44 24.74 -14.38
CA GLY A 93 -20.88 24.97 -14.21
C GLY A 93 -21.23 26.45 -14.12
N GLN A 94 -20.48 27.22 -13.33
CA GLN A 94 -20.64 28.68 -13.22
C GLN A 94 -20.36 29.38 -14.55
N ARG A 95 -19.26 29.03 -15.24
CA ARG A 95 -18.92 29.62 -16.55
C ARG A 95 -20.00 29.34 -17.59
N ASN A 96 -20.50 28.10 -17.67
CA ASN A 96 -21.57 27.75 -18.59
C ASN A 96 -22.89 28.46 -18.26
N SER A 97 -23.20 28.68 -16.98
CA SER A 97 -24.35 29.48 -16.56
C SER A 97 -24.21 30.95 -16.98
N TYR A 98 -23.05 31.56 -16.73
CA TYR A 98 -22.77 32.95 -17.08
C TYR A 98 -22.77 33.20 -18.60
N VAL A 99 -22.23 32.27 -19.38
CA VAL A 99 -22.28 32.36 -20.86
C VAL A 99 -23.72 32.28 -21.37
N LYS A 100 -24.57 31.44 -20.77
CA LYS A 100 -25.99 31.35 -21.13
C LYS A 100 -26.76 32.65 -20.81
N THR A 101 -26.45 33.31 -19.69
CA THR A 101 -27.11 34.58 -19.35
C THR A 101 -26.69 35.72 -20.28
N TRP A 102 -25.42 35.76 -20.71
CA TRP A 102 -24.92 36.78 -21.64
C TRP A 102 -25.34 36.56 -23.10
N GLY A 103 -25.44 35.31 -23.56
CA GLY A 103 -25.91 34.99 -24.90
C GLY A 103 -27.38 35.35 -25.16
N CYS A 104 -28.18 35.46 -24.10
CA CYS A 104 -29.60 35.81 -24.17
C CYS A 104 -29.89 37.33 -24.00
N GLY A 105 -28.89 38.20 -24.17
CA GLY A 105 -29.11 39.65 -24.29
C GLY A 105 -29.64 40.37 -23.04
N GLY A 106 -29.47 39.79 -21.84
CA GLY A 106 -29.92 40.40 -20.59
C GLY A 106 -28.90 41.36 -19.99
N PHE A 107 -29.17 42.67 -20.04
CA PHE A 107 -28.42 43.71 -19.33
C PHE A 107 -28.53 43.47 -17.81
N LEU A 108 -27.42 43.07 -17.17
CA LEU A 108 -27.37 42.78 -15.74
C LEU A 108 -27.36 44.09 -14.95
N ASN A 109 -28.48 44.46 -14.32
CA ASN A 109 -28.43 45.36 -13.17
C ASN A 109 -28.25 44.54 -11.88
N GLU A 110 -27.44 45.06 -10.95
CA GLU A 110 -26.88 44.37 -9.77
C GLU A 110 -27.92 43.80 -8.80
N THR A 111 -29.21 44.04 -8.99
CA THR A 111 -30.28 43.61 -8.08
C THR A 111 -30.80 42.18 -8.34
N ASN A 112 -30.41 41.53 -9.44
CA ASN A 112 -31.03 40.26 -9.87
C ASN A 112 -30.27 38.96 -9.54
N ILE A 113 -29.05 39.04 -8.98
CA ILE A 113 -28.23 37.82 -8.74
C ILE A 113 -28.80 36.98 -7.58
N TYR A 114 -29.51 37.58 -6.62
CA TYR A 114 -29.99 36.89 -5.41
C TYR A 114 -31.48 36.53 -5.38
N SER A 115 -32.27 36.88 -6.40
CA SER A 115 -33.74 36.81 -6.27
C SER A 115 -34.46 35.91 -7.27
N ARG A 116 -33.80 35.29 -8.24
CA ARG A 116 -34.53 34.53 -9.28
C ARG A 116 -34.31 33.04 -9.21
N GLY A 117 -35.22 32.39 -8.48
CA GLY A 117 -35.52 30.98 -8.65
C GLY A 117 -35.87 30.67 -10.11
N LYS A 118 -35.32 29.55 -10.60
CA LYS A 118 -35.76 28.73 -11.74
C LYS A 118 -36.74 29.41 -12.71
N SER A 119 -36.23 30.08 -13.74
CA SER A 119 -36.87 30.00 -15.06
C SER A 119 -35.91 29.27 -15.99
N LEU A 120 -36.11 27.95 -16.10
CA LEU A 120 -35.51 27.16 -17.16
C LEU A 120 -36.16 27.60 -18.48
N CYS A 121 -35.38 28.22 -19.35
CA CYS A 121 -35.71 28.26 -20.77
C CYS A 121 -35.28 26.92 -21.38
N PHE A 122 -36.20 26.27 -22.08
CA PHE A 122 -35.98 25.02 -22.83
C PHE A 122 -35.07 25.27 -24.03
#